data_AF-A0A2E7VI81-F1
#
_entry.id   AF-A0A2E7VI81-F1
#
_cell.length_a   1.000
_cell.length_b   1.000
_cell.length_c   1.000
_cell.angle_alpha   90.00
_cell.angle_beta   90.00
_cell.angle_gamma   90.00
#
_symmetry.space_group_name_H-M   'P 1'
#
loop_
_entity.id
_entity.type
_entity.pdbx_description
1 polymer ?
#
loop_
_entity_poly.entity_id
_entity_poly.type
_entity_poly.pdbx_seq_one_letter_code
_entity_poly.pdbx_strand_id
1 'polypeptide(L)'
;ISEVELNEDTNELSFKVRGTMSSVDVSIEADGVEMWTDSGDVSNDMKKFKVPLAEFFAGNGEDYAGNEVVEYVIKGVGSNGQEGEIKIPTRFTTREAQNAGVRIAELHDSNDAEEYVGITMEVLVGLLGPNEDAQNGGGFSAVGLRPMNADYQIQFTVSGGSTWSESLISVDGDMATWSPASGGTGSASTAGWFGLTGSGTDNSGVYYLDKSEFYEEAGCYTFSVDITNTLGDQTVFTSEYSWNIDLTSGERDSNNDPVRAKGDGVTTTC
;
A
#
# COMPACT_ATOMS: atom_id res chain seq x y z
N ILE A 1 -31.60 12.83 -2.59
CA ILE A 1 -30.16 13.13 -2.80
C ILE A 1 -29.71 12.35 -4.04
N SER A 2 -28.80 12.88 -4.84
CA SER A 2 -28.38 12.29 -6.12
C SER A 2 -26.96 12.72 -6.52
N GLU A 3 -26.40 12.06 -7.55
CA GLU A 3 -25.13 12.46 -8.18
C GLU A 3 -23.97 12.52 -7.18
N VAL A 4 -23.79 11.43 -6.42
CA VAL A 4 -22.66 11.26 -5.51
C VAL A 4 -21.42 10.94 -6.36
N GLU A 5 -20.45 11.84 -6.33
CA GLU A 5 -19.22 11.81 -7.12
C GLU A 5 -18.03 12.06 -6.21
N LEU A 6 -16.91 11.40 -6.47
CA LEU A 6 -15.65 11.67 -5.80
C LEU A 6 -14.68 12.29 -6.80
N ASN A 7 -14.03 13.38 -6.41
CA ASN A 7 -12.86 13.90 -7.10
C ASN A 7 -11.60 13.30 -6.48
N GLU A 8 -10.96 12.36 -7.17
CA GLU A 8 -9.74 11.67 -6.70
C GLU A 8 -8.58 12.66 -6.51
N ASP A 9 -8.40 13.63 -7.43
CA ASP A 9 -7.30 14.61 -7.37
C ASP A 9 -7.34 15.52 -6.11
N THR A 10 -8.52 15.69 -5.51
CA THR A 10 -8.69 16.58 -4.35
C THR A 10 -9.27 15.88 -3.14
N ASN A 11 -9.48 14.56 -3.20
CA ASN A 11 -10.18 13.78 -2.17
C ASN A 11 -11.47 14.45 -1.67
N GLU A 12 -12.30 14.98 -2.60
CA GLU A 12 -13.52 15.73 -2.27
C GLU A 12 -14.76 14.99 -2.78
N LEU A 13 -15.65 14.60 -1.85
CA LEU A 13 -16.95 14.07 -2.19
C LEU A 13 -17.88 15.22 -2.56
N SER A 14 -18.65 15.06 -3.64
CA SER A 14 -19.69 16.01 -4.01
C SER A 14 -21.00 15.31 -4.29
N PHE A 15 -22.11 15.95 -3.92
CA PHE A 15 -23.45 15.42 -4.14
C PHE A 15 -24.45 16.54 -4.31
N LYS A 16 -25.62 16.21 -4.87
CA LYS A 16 -26.71 17.15 -5.08
C LYS A 16 -27.92 16.77 -4.26
N VAL A 17 -28.49 17.78 -3.61
CA VAL A 17 -29.83 17.71 -3.06
C VAL A 17 -30.77 18.44 -4.00
N ARG A 18 -31.89 17.80 -4.35
CA ARG A 18 -32.90 18.35 -5.24
C ARG A 18 -34.26 18.31 -4.55
N GLY A 19 -35.07 19.33 -4.78
CA GLY A 19 -36.42 19.42 -4.25
C GLY A 19 -36.92 20.87 -4.23
N THR A 20 -38.19 21.05 -3.87
CA THR A 20 -38.89 22.36 -3.91
C THR A 20 -38.85 23.09 -2.57
N MET A 21 -38.05 22.63 -1.61
CA MET A 21 -37.83 23.31 -0.33
C MET A 21 -37.01 24.58 -0.53
N SER A 22 -37.07 25.50 0.44
CA SER A 22 -36.27 26.74 0.41
C SER A 22 -34.83 26.53 0.86
N SER A 23 -34.61 25.59 1.78
CA SER A 23 -33.31 25.23 2.31
C SER A 23 -33.30 23.75 2.69
N VAL A 24 -32.10 23.20 2.87
CA VAL A 24 -31.88 21.82 3.32
C VAL A 24 -30.73 21.78 4.31
N ASP A 25 -30.91 21.03 5.38
CA ASP A 25 -29.85 20.60 6.29
C ASP A 25 -29.39 19.21 5.84
N VAL A 26 -28.08 18.99 5.80
CA VAL A 26 -27.49 17.71 5.40
C VAL A 26 -26.50 17.23 6.46
N SER A 27 -26.38 15.91 6.57
CA SER A 27 -25.35 15.27 7.38
C SER A 27 -24.74 14.08 6.66
N ILE A 28 -23.52 13.73 7.04
CA ILE A 28 -22.89 12.46 6.70
C ILE A 28 -22.68 11.70 7.99
N GLU A 29 -23.17 10.47 8.00
CA GLU A 29 -22.98 9.52 9.10
C GLU A 29 -22.05 8.39 8.69
N ALA A 30 -21.25 7.92 9.65
CA ALA A 30 -20.51 6.66 9.58
C ALA A 30 -21.05 5.73 10.67
N ASP A 31 -21.57 4.56 10.29
CA ASP A 31 -22.23 3.60 11.19
C ASP A 31 -23.31 4.22 12.11
N GLY A 32 -24.07 5.17 11.54
CA GLY A 32 -25.12 5.89 12.25
C GLY A 32 -24.64 7.00 13.18
N VAL A 33 -23.34 7.27 13.24
CA VAL A 33 -22.74 8.39 13.99
C VAL A 33 -22.55 9.57 13.05
N GLU A 34 -23.11 10.73 13.39
CA GLU A 34 -22.91 11.96 12.63
C GLU A 34 -21.45 12.41 12.68
N MET A 35 -20.82 12.50 11.50
CA MET A 35 -19.43 12.90 11.34
C MET A 35 -19.31 14.33 10.81
N TRP A 36 -20.25 14.73 9.95
CA TRP A 36 -20.25 16.04 9.31
C TRP A 36 -21.68 16.54 9.10
N THR A 37 -21.86 17.85 9.14
CA THR A 37 -23.14 18.52 8.83
C THR A 37 -22.90 19.86 8.14
N ASP A 38 -23.84 20.24 7.28
CA ASP A 38 -23.89 21.56 6.64
C ASP A 38 -25.34 21.89 6.28
N SER A 39 -25.60 23.14 5.90
CA SER A 39 -26.90 23.58 5.42
C SER A 39 -26.77 24.51 4.22
N GLY A 40 -27.85 24.63 3.44
CA GLY A 40 -27.84 25.54 2.32
C GLY A 40 -29.20 25.85 1.74
N ASP A 41 -29.30 27.07 1.21
CA ASP A 41 -30.45 27.49 0.42
C ASP A 41 -30.53 26.68 -0.87
N VAL A 42 -31.73 26.21 -1.18
CA VAL A 42 -32.03 25.49 -2.41
C VAL A 42 -32.55 26.49 -3.43
N SER A 43 -31.84 26.60 -4.56
CA SER A 43 -32.19 27.54 -5.64
C SER A 43 -32.29 26.77 -6.95
N ASN A 44 -33.29 27.09 -7.78
CA ASN A 44 -33.61 26.30 -8.99
C ASN A 44 -33.76 24.80 -8.69
N ASP A 45 -34.45 24.49 -7.58
CA ASP A 45 -34.72 23.14 -7.07
C ASP A 45 -33.48 22.28 -6.80
N MET A 46 -32.33 22.91 -6.54
CA MET A 46 -31.06 22.21 -6.34
C MET A 46 -30.09 22.96 -5.40
N LYS A 47 -29.32 22.19 -4.64
CA LYS A 47 -28.09 22.62 -3.96
C LYS A 47 -27.02 21.56 -4.17
N LYS A 48 -25.79 21.98 -4.52
CA LYS A 48 -24.61 21.10 -4.56
C LYS A 48 -23.81 21.30 -3.28
N PHE A 49 -23.41 20.19 -2.66
CA PHE A 49 -22.49 20.14 -1.54
C PHE A 49 -21.16 19.53 -1.98
N LYS A 50 -20.12 19.91 -1.27
CA LYS A 50 -18.73 19.49 -1.46
C LYS A 50 -18.14 19.34 -0.07
N VAL A 51 -17.50 18.21 0.19
CA VAL A 51 -16.93 17.89 1.50
C VAL A 51 -15.66 17.07 1.30
N PRO A 52 -14.52 17.52 1.86
CA PRO A 52 -13.30 16.71 1.89
C PRO A 52 -13.54 15.38 2.61
N LEU A 53 -12.98 14.28 2.13
CA LEU A 53 -13.08 12.97 2.80
C LEU A 53 -12.61 13.06 4.26
N ALA A 54 -11.54 13.82 4.53
CA ALA A 54 -10.98 14.01 5.86
C ALA A 54 -11.95 14.58 6.91
N GLU A 55 -13.03 15.25 6.50
CA GLU A 55 -14.03 15.82 7.43
C GLU A 55 -15.01 14.77 7.97
N PHE A 56 -15.14 13.62 7.31
CA PHE A 56 -16.12 12.61 7.72
C PHE A 56 -15.58 11.18 7.73
N PHE A 57 -14.35 10.95 7.27
CA PHE A 57 -13.75 9.63 7.19
C PHE A 57 -13.54 9.05 8.59
N ALA A 58 -14.10 7.87 8.82
CA ALA A 58 -14.07 7.12 10.08
C ALA A 58 -13.47 5.71 9.90
N GLY A 59 -12.72 5.48 8.81
CA GLY A 59 -12.13 4.19 8.46
C GLY A 59 -12.64 3.62 7.14
N ASN A 60 -12.00 2.56 6.66
CA ASN A 60 -12.34 1.94 5.38
C ASN A 60 -13.80 1.49 5.30
N GLY A 61 -14.47 1.81 4.19
CA GLY A 61 -15.83 1.35 3.89
C GLY A 61 -15.92 -0.16 3.69
N GLU A 62 -14.87 -0.80 3.19
CA GLU A 62 -14.82 -2.26 3.00
C GLU A 62 -13.53 -2.91 3.51
N ASP A 63 -13.61 -4.22 3.78
CA ASP A 63 -12.47 -5.08 4.12
C ASP A 63 -11.74 -5.66 2.89
N TYR A 64 -10.74 -6.50 3.14
CA TYR A 64 -9.98 -7.23 2.12
C TYR A 64 -10.84 -8.13 1.23
N ALA A 65 -12.00 -8.59 1.72
CA ALA A 65 -12.89 -9.53 1.04
C ALA A 65 -14.01 -8.83 0.27
N GLY A 66 -14.11 -7.50 0.32
CA GLY A 66 -15.20 -6.77 -0.33
C GLY A 66 -16.43 -6.57 0.54
N ASN A 67 -16.40 -6.94 1.82
CA ASN A 67 -17.53 -6.75 2.71
C ASN A 67 -17.55 -5.31 3.21
N GLU A 68 -18.73 -4.70 3.24
CA GLU A 68 -18.96 -3.40 3.88
C GLU A 68 -18.68 -3.53 5.39
N VAL A 69 -17.75 -2.72 5.91
CA VAL A 69 -17.36 -2.71 7.33
C VAL A 69 -17.62 -1.37 8.02
N VAL A 70 -17.72 -0.27 7.26
CA VAL A 70 -18.22 1.02 7.73
C VAL A 70 -19.27 1.52 6.73
N GLU A 71 -20.50 1.70 7.21
CA GLU A 71 -21.59 2.24 6.39
C GLU A 71 -21.56 3.76 6.41
N TYR A 72 -21.37 4.36 5.23
CA TYR A 72 -21.41 5.81 5.06
C TYR A 72 -22.71 6.25 4.39
N VAL A 73 -23.47 7.13 5.05
CA VAL A 73 -24.78 7.59 4.58
C VAL A 73 -24.86 9.11 4.58
N ILE A 74 -25.28 9.69 3.45
CA ILE A 74 -25.68 11.10 3.39
C ILE A 74 -27.16 11.16 3.72
N LYS A 75 -27.53 12.00 4.69
CA LYS A 75 -28.92 12.31 5.03
C LYS A 75 -29.21 13.79 4.77
N GLY A 76 -30.46 14.10 4.49
CA GLY A 76 -30.91 15.46 4.28
C GLY A 76 -32.33 15.69 4.74
N VAL A 77 -32.58 16.84 5.36
CA VAL A 77 -33.89 17.29 5.84
C VAL A 77 -34.20 18.65 5.24
N GLY A 78 -35.19 18.70 4.36
CA GLY A 78 -35.65 19.96 3.76
C GLY A 78 -36.43 20.82 4.75
N SER A 79 -36.47 22.13 4.54
CA SER A 79 -37.25 23.08 5.35
C SER A 79 -38.76 22.81 5.38
N ASN A 80 -39.26 21.98 4.46
CA ASN A 80 -40.63 21.49 4.40
C ASN A 80 -40.84 20.14 5.14
N GLY A 81 -39.83 19.65 5.86
CA GLY A 81 -39.85 18.39 6.61
C GLY A 81 -39.68 17.13 5.76
N GLN A 82 -39.39 17.26 4.46
CA GLN A 82 -39.08 16.09 3.63
C GLN A 82 -37.67 15.59 3.89
N GLU A 83 -37.54 14.28 4.06
CA GLU A 83 -36.26 13.62 4.31
C GLU A 83 -35.81 12.84 3.08
N GLY A 84 -34.50 12.62 2.99
CA GLY A 84 -33.93 11.69 2.03
C GLY A 84 -32.55 11.24 2.46
N GLU A 85 -32.19 10.04 2.04
CA GLU A 85 -30.89 9.44 2.33
C GLU A 85 -30.33 8.75 1.09
N ILE A 86 -29.00 8.61 1.04
CA ILE A 86 -28.31 7.81 0.04
C ILE A 86 -27.00 7.28 0.64
N LYS A 87 -26.68 6.02 0.36
CA LYS A 87 -25.38 5.45 0.70
C LYS A 87 -24.27 6.07 -0.15
N ILE A 88 -23.14 6.37 0.48
CA ILE A 88 -21.91 6.67 -0.23
C ILE A 88 -21.33 5.33 -0.71
N PRO A 89 -21.00 5.17 -2.02
CA PRO A 89 -20.36 3.96 -2.49
C PRO A 89 -19.07 3.68 -1.72
N THR A 90 -18.96 2.48 -1.16
CA THR A 90 -17.82 2.01 -0.35
C THR A 90 -16.46 2.18 -1.00
N ARG A 91 -16.38 2.05 -2.33
CA ARG A 91 -15.15 2.33 -3.09
C ARG A 91 -14.64 3.78 -2.97
N PHE A 92 -15.51 4.72 -2.60
CA PHE A 92 -15.12 6.12 -2.34
C PHE A 92 -14.55 6.29 -0.94
N THR A 93 -14.87 5.39 -0.01
CA THR A 93 -14.47 5.46 1.40
C THR A 93 -13.55 4.31 1.82
N THR A 94 -12.96 3.57 0.89
CA THR A 94 -11.87 2.61 1.17
C THR A 94 -10.55 3.29 0.80
N ARG A 95 -9.87 3.86 1.80
CA ARG A 95 -8.81 4.87 1.63
C ARG A 95 -7.56 4.65 2.52
N GLU A 96 -7.54 3.65 3.37
CA GLU A 96 -6.38 3.30 4.20
C GLU A 96 -5.76 1.99 3.73
N ALA A 97 -4.47 2.04 3.38
CA ALA A 97 -3.62 0.86 3.27
C ALA A 97 -3.20 0.36 4.63
N GLN A 98 -3.50 -0.91 4.90
CA GLN A 98 -3.35 -1.50 6.23
C GLN A 98 -2.41 -2.69 6.24
N ASN A 99 -2.08 -3.25 5.07
CA ASN A 99 -1.24 -4.43 4.96
C ASN A 99 -0.26 -4.28 3.81
N ALA A 100 0.90 -4.94 3.96
CA ALA A 100 1.83 -5.16 2.88
C ALA A 100 2.25 -6.63 2.80
N GLY A 101 2.64 -7.08 1.62
CA GLY A 101 3.32 -8.34 1.38
C GLY A 101 4.69 -8.09 0.77
N VAL A 102 5.64 -8.99 1.02
CA VAL A 102 7.02 -8.88 0.52
C VAL A 102 7.39 -10.15 -0.24
N ARG A 103 8.01 -9.98 -1.41
CA ARG A 103 8.68 -11.07 -2.15
C ARG A 103 10.14 -10.71 -2.36
N ILE A 104 11.00 -11.70 -2.19
CA ILE A 104 12.42 -11.59 -2.47
C ILE A 104 12.89 -12.78 -3.29
N ALA A 105 13.96 -12.58 -4.05
CA ALA A 105 14.64 -13.67 -4.72
C ALA A 105 16.14 -13.38 -4.71
N GLU A 106 16.96 -14.41 -4.47
CA GLU A 106 18.41 -14.29 -4.64
C GLU A 106 18.78 -13.93 -6.08
N LEU A 107 19.85 -13.14 -6.20
CA LEU A 107 20.45 -12.80 -7.48
C LEU A 107 21.89 -13.32 -7.54
N HIS A 108 22.23 -13.88 -8.70
CA HIS A 108 23.56 -14.40 -9.02
C HIS A 108 24.29 -13.52 -10.02
N ASP A 109 25.63 -13.55 -9.99
CA ASP A 109 26.41 -12.96 -11.08
C ASP A 109 26.10 -13.72 -12.38
N SER A 110 25.87 -12.97 -13.45
CA SER A 110 25.54 -13.53 -14.76
C SER A 110 26.63 -14.42 -15.38
N ASN A 111 27.88 -14.27 -14.93
CA ASN A 111 29.05 -15.02 -15.40
C ASN A 111 29.56 -16.04 -14.37
N ASP A 112 29.12 -15.94 -13.11
CA ASP A 112 29.48 -16.87 -12.05
C ASP A 112 28.26 -17.23 -11.18
N ALA A 113 27.69 -18.41 -11.44
CA ALA A 113 26.57 -18.92 -10.65
C ALA A 113 26.94 -19.27 -9.21
N GLU A 114 28.23 -19.34 -8.86
CA GLU A 114 28.67 -19.49 -7.47
C GLU A 114 28.64 -18.16 -6.71
N GLU A 115 28.56 -17.02 -7.42
CA GLU A 115 28.54 -15.70 -6.82
C GLU A 115 27.11 -15.23 -6.57
N TYR A 116 26.77 -14.99 -5.30
CA TYR A 116 25.62 -14.17 -4.95
C TYR A 116 25.99 -12.69 -5.04
N VAL A 117 25.15 -11.89 -5.68
CA VAL A 117 25.31 -10.43 -5.74
C VAL A 117 24.34 -9.69 -4.82
N GLY A 118 23.18 -10.26 -4.52
CA GLY A 118 22.17 -9.59 -3.72
C GLY A 118 20.80 -10.27 -3.79
N ILE A 119 19.75 -9.46 -3.59
CA ILE A 119 18.36 -9.89 -3.70
C ILE A 119 17.52 -8.89 -4.49
N THR A 120 16.59 -9.38 -5.30
CA THR A 120 15.49 -8.54 -5.81
C THR A 120 14.41 -8.43 -4.75
N MET A 121 13.70 -7.31 -4.70
CA MET A 121 12.64 -7.07 -3.71
C MET A 121 11.40 -6.52 -4.41
N GLU A 122 10.26 -7.11 -4.12
CA GLU A 122 8.96 -6.64 -4.55
C GLU A 122 8.04 -6.47 -3.34
N VAL A 123 7.21 -5.44 -3.39
CA VAL A 123 6.21 -5.16 -2.37
C VAL A 123 4.82 -5.11 -2.97
N LEU A 124 3.85 -5.50 -2.16
CA LEU A 124 2.44 -5.43 -2.45
C LEU A 124 1.80 -4.65 -1.30
N VAL A 125 1.05 -3.57 -1.57
CA VAL A 125 0.45 -2.74 -0.51
C VAL A 125 -1.03 -2.59 -0.74
N GLY A 126 -1.83 -2.77 0.31
CA GLY A 126 -3.28 -2.68 0.20
C GLY A 126 -4.01 -3.21 1.42
N LEU A 127 -5.10 -3.94 1.14
CA LEU A 127 -5.79 -4.79 2.11
C LEU A 127 -5.50 -6.25 1.75
N LEU A 128 -4.92 -6.98 2.68
CA LEU A 128 -4.59 -8.40 2.52
C LEU A 128 -5.47 -9.25 3.42
N GLY A 129 -5.73 -10.48 2.98
CA GLY A 129 -6.42 -11.45 3.82
C GLY A 129 -5.58 -11.82 5.05
N PRO A 130 -6.22 -12.14 6.19
CA PRO A 130 -5.51 -12.42 7.44
C PRO A 130 -4.71 -13.73 7.43
N ASN A 131 -4.90 -14.55 6.39
CA ASN A 131 -4.17 -15.81 6.20
C ASN A 131 -3.05 -15.66 5.16
N GLU A 132 -2.82 -14.46 4.64
CA GLU A 132 -1.73 -14.21 3.70
C GLU A 132 -0.42 -13.99 4.45
N ASP A 133 0.62 -14.71 4.06
CA ASP A 133 1.88 -14.75 4.78
C ASP A 133 3.08 -15.06 3.87
N ALA A 134 4.28 -14.84 4.41
CA ALA A 134 5.54 -15.23 3.79
C ALA A 134 5.61 -16.74 3.53
N GLN A 135 6.23 -17.10 2.42
CA GLN A 135 6.46 -18.49 2.04
C GLN A 135 7.96 -18.79 1.98
N ASN A 136 8.32 -20.03 2.26
CA ASN A 136 9.68 -20.51 2.05
C ASN A 136 10.14 -20.19 0.62
N GLY A 137 11.41 -19.81 0.46
CA GLY A 137 12.02 -19.39 -0.80
C GLY A 137 11.76 -17.94 -1.17
N GLY A 138 11.43 -17.06 -0.21
CA GLY A 138 11.22 -15.64 -0.46
C GLY A 138 9.87 -15.28 -1.08
N GLY A 139 8.95 -16.24 -1.18
CA GLY A 139 7.63 -16.03 -1.77
C GLY A 139 6.62 -15.41 -0.79
N PHE A 140 5.41 -15.15 -1.30
CA PHE A 140 4.29 -14.65 -0.51
C PHE A 140 2.98 -15.27 -1.01
N SER A 141 2.11 -15.68 -0.09
CA SER A 141 0.92 -16.48 -0.44
C SER A 141 -0.18 -15.71 -1.18
N ALA A 142 -0.15 -14.38 -1.14
CA ALA A 142 -1.20 -13.55 -1.74
C ALA A 142 -1.34 -13.82 -3.24
N VAL A 143 -2.54 -14.28 -3.62
CA VAL A 143 -2.95 -14.55 -5.01
C VAL A 143 -3.81 -13.43 -5.60
N GLY A 144 -4.28 -12.50 -4.77
CA GLY A 144 -5.09 -11.36 -5.18
C GLY A 144 -4.77 -10.15 -4.34
N LEU A 145 -4.76 -8.98 -4.99
CA LEU A 145 -4.73 -7.69 -4.33
C LEU A 145 -6.12 -7.08 -4.43
N ARG A 146 -6.49 -6.30 -3.42
CA ARG A 146 -7.47 -5.24 -3.59
C ARG A 146 -6.75 -3.91 -3.79
N PRO A 147 -6.59 -3.44 -5.05
CA PRO A 147 -5.98 -2.14 -5.30
C PRO A 147 -6.78 -1.05 -4.59
N MET A 148 -6.08 -0.10 -3.98
CA MET A 148 -6.70 1.09 -3.44
C MET A 148 -6.16 2.29 -4.18
N ASN A 149 -7.08 3.20 -4.50
CA ASN A 149 -6.73 4.51 -5.00
C ASN A 149 -6.75 5.45 -3.78
N ALA A 150 -5.58 5.69 -3.20
CA ALA A 150 -5.43 6.40 -1.94
C ALA A 150 -4.02 6.98 -1.80
N ASP A 151 -3.90 7.98 -0.92
CA ASP A 151 -2.64 8.67 -0.71
C ASP A 151 -2.00 8.23 0.61
N TYR A 152 -0.77 7.72 0.53
CA TYR A 152 -0.04 7.19 1.68
C TYR A 152 1.46 7.17 1.41
N GLN A 153 2.23 6.96 2.48
CA GLN A 153 3.68 6.80 2.41
C GLN A 153 4.07 5.39 2.82
N ILE A 154 5.13 4.86 2.21
CA ILE A 154 5.72 3.57 2.54
C ILE A 154 7.19 3.75 2.90
N GLN A 155 7.61 3.21 4.04
CA GLN A 155 9.01 3.00 4.38
C GLN A 155 9.32 1.51 4.37
N PHE A 156 10.26 1.09 3.52
CA PHE A 156 10.75 -0.28 3.46
C PHE A 156 12.12 -0.39 4.13
N THR A 157 12.32 -1.42 4.96
CA THR A 157 13.55 -1.62 5.73
C THR A 157 13.93 -3.11 5.77
N VAL A 158 15.23 -3.39 5.64
CA VAL A 158 15.84 -4.72 5.82
C VAL A 158 16.72 -4.69 7.05
N SER A 159 16.64 -5.72 7.89
CA SER A 159 17.46 -5.91 9.10
C SER A 159 17.83 -7.39 9.31
N GLY A 160 18.72 -7.68 10.26
CA GLY A 160 19.25 -9.03 10.53
C GLY A 160 20.77 -9.10 10.42
N GLY A 161 21.34 -8.30 9.51
CA GLY A 161 22.74 -7.88 9.50
C GLY A 161 22.82 -6.35 9.61
N SER A 162 23.43 -5.71 8.62
CA SER A 162 23.38 -4.26 8.49
C SER A 162 21.98 -3.80 8.08
N THR A 163 21.52 -2.69 8.67
CA THR A 163 20.20 -2.13 8.32
C THR A 163 20.29 -1.32 7.04
N TRP A 164 19.44 -1.67 6.08
CA TRP A 164 19.24 -0.90 4.86
C TRP A 164 17.78 -0.43 4.78
N SER A 165 17.54 0.72 4.14
CA SER A 165 16.20 1.22 3.89
C SER A 165 16.11 1.86 2.53
N GLU A 166 14.99 1.63 1.85
CA GLU A 166 14.67 2.33 0.62
C GLU A 166 14.34 3.79 0.93
N SER A 167 14.49 4.67 -0.06
CA SER A 167 13.98 6.04 0.05
C SER A 167 12.47 6.02 0.29
N LEU A 168 11.98 6.96 1.11
CA LEU A 168 10.56 7.09 1.42
C LEU A 168 9.73 7.15 0.14
N ILE A 169 8.77 6.23 0.02
CA ILE A 169 7.91 6.09 -1.15
C ILE A 169 6.63 6.86 -0.88
N SER A 170 6.25 7.73 -1.80
CA SER A 170 4.98 8.46 -1.76
C SER A 170 4.03 7.86 -2.79
N VAL A 171 2.81 7.53 -2.37
CA VAL A 171 1.74 7.05 -3.23
C VAL A 171 0.69 8.14 -3.37
N ASP A 172 0.34 8.46 -4.60
CA ASP A 172 -0.74 9.37 -5.00
C ASP A 172 -1.72 8.58 -5.87
N GLY A 173 -2.92 8.34 -5.35
CA GLY A 173 -3.89 7.41 -5.95
C GLY A 173 -3.36 5.97 -6.05
N ASP A 174 -2.89 5.59 -7.24
CA ASP A 174 -2.31 4.26 -7.53
C ASP A 174 -0.86 4.30 -8.05
N MET A 175 -0.21 5.46 -7.94
CA MET A 175 1.16 5.67 -8.40
C MET A 175 2.12 5.86 -7.22
N ALA A 176 3.02 4.90 -7.04
CA ALA A 176 4.15 5.02 -6.14
C ALA A 176 5.31 5.76 -6.83
N THR A 177 5.92 6.71 -6.12
CA THR A 177 7.12 7.44 -6.57
C THR A 177 8.11 7.65 -5.43
N TRP A 178 9.40 7.55 -5.74
CA TRP A 178 10.49 7.78 -4.78
C TRP A 178 11.77 8.23 -5.50
N SER A 179 12.74 8.70 -4.72
CA SER A 179 14.06 9.11 -5.22
C SER A 179 15.13 8.17 -4.65
N PRO A 180 15.49 7.09 -5.37
CA PRO A 180 16.44 6.08 -4.88
C PRO A 180 17.77 6.68 -4.45
N ALA A 181 18.40 6.09 -3.44
CA ALA A 181 19.74 6.51 -3.00
C ALA A 181 20.80 6.31 -4.11
N SER A 182 20.62 5.30 -4.96
CA SER A 182 21.45 5.03 -6.15
C SER A 182 21.30 6.08 -7.26
N GLY A 183 20.31 6.98 -7.15
CA GLY A 183 20.01 8.05 -8.10
C GLY A 183 18.87 7.72 -9.07
N GLY A 184 18.33 8.76 -9.72
CA GLY A 184 17.19 8.65 -10.65
C GLY A 184 15.84 8.82 -9.95
N THR A 185 14.79 8.24 -10.55
CA THR A 185 13.42 8.29 -10.02
C THR A 185 12.83 6.88 -10.07
N GLY A 186 12.45 6.37 -8.90
CA GLY A 186 11.67 5.15 -8.79
C GLY A 186 10.20 5.48 -9.00
N SER A 187 9.51 4.66 -9.79
CA SER A 187 8.06 4.78 -9.97
C SER A 187 7.44 3.44 -10.33
N ALA A 188 6.26 3.18 -9.80
CA ALA A 188 5.49 1.98 -10.12
C ALA A 188 4.00 2.17 -9.83
N SER A 189 3.16 1.31 -10.42
CA SER A 189 1.76 1.23 -10.01
C SER A 189 1.62 0.36 -8.77
N THR A 190 0.76 0.77 -7.83
CA THR A 190 0.40 0.00 -6.64
C THR A 190 -0.77 -0.96 -6.88
N ALA A 191 -1.24 -1.10 -8.12
CA ALA A 191 -2.31 -2.03 -8.49
C ALA A 191 -1.90 -3.52 -8.40
N GLY A 192 -0.63 -3.81 -8.11
CA GLY A 192 -0.08 -5.15 -7.93
C GLY A 192 1.27 -5.10 -7.24
N TRP A 193 2.05 -6.17 -7.42
CA TRP A 193 3.44 -6.22 -6.98
C TRP A 193 4.25 -5.18 -7.75
N PHE A 194 5.07 -4.42 -7.03
CA PHE A 194 6.06 -3.54 -7.65
C PHE A 194 7.44 -3.75 -7.04
N GLY A 195 8.45 -3.71 -7.92
CA GLY A 195 9.85 -3.85 -7.55
C GLY A 195 10.40 -2.58 -6.90
N LEU A 196 11.23 -2.76 -5.89
CA LEU A 196 12.02 -1.71 -5.27
C LEU A 196 13.35 -1.51 -6.02
N THR A 197 13.94 -0.33 -5.87
CA THR A 197 15.19 0.00 -6.58
C THR A 197 16.44 -0.57 -5.92
N GLY A 198 16.40 -0.80 -4.60
CA GLY A 198 17.57 -1.32 -3.89
C GLY A 198 18.78 -0.38 -4.02
N SER A 199 19.97 -0.95 -4.08
CA SER A 199 21.23 -0.21 -4.18
C SER A 199 21.95 -0.40 -5.52
N GLY A 200 21.52 -1.36 -6.34
CA GLY A 200 22.19 -1.72 -7.58
C GLY A 200 21.24 -2.05 -8.73
N THR A 201 21.82 -2.15 -9.93
CA THR A 201 21.13 -2.61 -11.14
C THR A 201 22.02 -3.61 -11.86
N ASP A 202 21.47 -4.75 -12.27
CA ASP A 202 22.21 -5.77 -13.00
C ASP A 202 22.41 -5.38 -14.48
N ASN A 203 23.14 -6.20 -15.23
CA ASN A 203 23.39 -5.96 -16.66
C ASN A 203 22.12 -5.98 -17.53
N SER A 204 21.01 -6.52 -17.02
CA SER A 204 19.71 -6.60 -17.68
C SER A 204 18.78 -5.45 -17.30
N GLY A 205 19.20 -4.55 -16.40
CA GLY A 205 18.37 -3.45 -15.91
C GLY A 205 17.48 -3.82 -14.71
N VAL A 206 17.67 -5.00 -14.09
CA VAL A 206 16.94 -5.46 -12.91
C VAL A 206 17.52 -4.80 -11.68
N TYR A 207 16.66 -4.11 -10.93
CA TYR A 207 17.02 -3.52 -9.65
C TYR A 207 17.16 -4.58 -8.56
N TYR A 208 18.16 -4.42 -7.70
CA TYR A 208 18.42 -5.32 -6.57
C TYR A 208 19.06 -4.58 -5.41
N LEU A 209 18.95 -5.15 -4.21
CA LEU A 209 19.74 -4.76 -3.06
C LEU A 209 21.03 -5.57 -3.04
N ASP A 210 22.16 -4.88 -3.22
CA ASP A 210 23.49 -5.48 -3.14
C ASP A 210 23.69 -6.10 -1.76
N LYS A 211 24.20 -7.33 -1.72
CA LYS A 211 24.44 -8.04 -0.46
C LYS A 211 25.37 -7.26 0.47
N SER A 212 26.30 -6.44 -0.04
CA SER A 212 27.21 -5.66 0.81
C SER A 212 26.51 -4.62 1.67
N GLU A 213 25.26 -4.25 1.34
CA GLU A 213 24.48 -3.24 2.06
C GLU A 213 23.73 -3.81 3.27
N PHE A 214 23.48 -5.12 3.33
CA PHE A 214 22.65 -5.71 4.38
C PHE A 214 23.15 -7.05 4.92
N TYR A 215 23.78 -7.89 4.08
CA TYR A 215 24.18 -9.25 4.43
C TYR A 215 25.54 -9.25 5.12
N GLU A 216 25.60 -9.82 6.33
CA GLU A 216 26.83 -9.98 7.11
C GLU A 216 27.23 -11.46 7.24
N GLU A 217 26.27 -12.30 7.63
CA GLU A 217 26.45 -13.74 7.78
C GLU A 217 25.13 -14.50 7.55
N ALA A 218 25.21 -15.83 7.44
CA ALA A 218 24.03 -16.67 7.32
C ALA A 218 23.15 -16.53 8.57
N GLY A 219 21.88 -16.17 8.38
CA GLY A 219 21.01 -15.85 9.51
C GLY A 219 19.58 -15.49 9.13
N CYS A 220 18.80 -15.10 10.13
CA CYS A 220 17.42 -14.63 9.93
C CYS A 220 17.43 -13.13 9.63
N TYR A 221 16.85 -12.74 8.50
CA TYR A 221 16.73 -11.35 8.06
C TYR A 221 15.27 -10.94 7.97
N THR A 222 14.94 -9.78 8.52
CA THR A 222 13.57 -9.23 8.59
C THR A 222 13.40 -8.10 7.60
N PHE A 223 12.30 -8.16 6.85
CA PHE A 223 11.84 -7.15 5.90
C PHE A 223 10.59 -6.50 6.48
N SER A 224 10.67 -5.21 6.75
CA SER A 224 9.59 -4.42 7.34
C SER A 224 9.05 -3.41 6.35
N VAL A 225 7.73 -3.26 6.33
CA VAL A 225 7.00 -2.27 5.53
C VAL A 225 6.10 -1.47 6.46
N ASP A 226 6.44 -0.21 6.64
CA ASP A 226 5.64 0.75 7.39
C ASP A 226 4.81 1.60 6.43
N ILE A 227 3.50 1.65 6.65
CA ILE A 227 2.54 2.42 5.85
C ILE A 227 1.98 3.54 6.71
N THR A 228 2.04 4.78 6.22
CA THR A 228 1.41 5.95 6.85
C THR A 228 0.37 6.53 5.91
N ASN A 229 -0.91 6.38 6.25
CA ASN A 229 -2.02 6.91 5.43
C ASN A 229 -2.20 8.41 5.63
N THR A 230 -2.62 9.10 4.56
CA THR A 230 -2.96 10.54 4.62
C THR A 230 -4.31 10.77 5.32
N LEU A 231 -5.28 9.90 5.04
CA LEU A 231 -6.61 9.89 5.67
C LEU A 231 -6.63 8.94 6.88
N GLY A 232 -7.56 9.18 7.81
CA GLY A 232 -7.69 8.43 9.06
C GLY A 232 -6.85 9.01 10.20
N ASP A 233 -6.63 8.21 11.23
CA ASP A 233 -5.91 8.61 12.45
C ASP A 233 -4.38 8.70 12.23
N GLN A 234 -3.91 8.50 11.00
CA GLN A 234 -2.50 8.49 10.61
C GLN A 234 -1.65 7.50 11.43
N THR A 235 -2.28 6.41 11.87
CA THR A 235 -1.60 5.27 12.48
C THR A 235 -0.67 4.62 11.47
N VAL A 236 0.52 4.22 11.95
CA VAL A 236 1.46 3.44 11.13
C VAL A 236 1.02 1.99 11.13
N PHE A 237 0.78 1.44 9.94
CA PHE A 237 0.53 0.02 9.74
C PHE A 237 1.82 -0.66 9.33
N THR A 238 2.30 -1.58 10.17
CA THR A 238 3.56 -2.30 9.95
C THR A 238 3.29 -3.75 9.56
N SER A 239 3.96 -4.22 8.50
CA SER A 239 4.02 -5.64 8.12
C SER A 239 5.47 -6.10 8.13
N GLU A 240 5.76 -7.22 8.79
CA GLU A 240 7.11 -7.79 8.90
C GLU A 240 7.14 -9.24 8.45
N TYR A 241 8.16 -9.59 7.67
CA TYR A 241 8.39 -10.94 7.18
C TYR A 241 9.88 -11.27 7.24
N SER A 242 10.22 -12.49 7.63
CA SER A 242 11.62 -12.88 7.77
C SER A 242 11.94 -14.21 7.10
N TRP A 243 13.17 -14.30 6.60
CA TRP A 243 13.71 -15.51 5.98
C TRP A 243 15.11 -15.80 6.48
N ASN A 244 15.45 -17.08 6.58
CA ASN A 244 16.82 -17.53 6.70
C ASN A 244 17.52 -17.33 5.36
N ILE A 245 18.54 -16.49 5.36
CA ILE A 245 19.31 -16.10 4.17
C ILE A 245 20.78 -16.47 4.37
N ASP A 246 21.35 -17.18 3.40
CA ASP A 246 22.79 -17.44 3.27
C ASP A 246 23.27 -17.08 1.86
N LEU A 247 23.81 -15.87 1.72
CA LEU A 247 24.40 -15.35 0.47
C LEU A 247 25.92 -15.52 0.40
N THR A 248 26.45 -16.53 1.11
CA THR A 248 27.87 -16.89 1.01
C THR A 248 28.18 -17.39 -0.40
N SER A 249 28.98 -16.65 -1.16
CA SER A 249 29.38 -17.09 -2.51
C SER A 249 30.23 -18.35 -2.43
N GLY A 250 30.04 -19.30 -3.34
CA GLY A 250 30.93 -20.45 -3.51
C GLY A 250 32.29 -20.03 -4.05
N GLU A 251 33.21 -20.99 -4.11
CA GLU A 251 34.49 -20.85 -4.84
C GLU A 251 34.86 -22.21 -5.43
N ARG A 252 35.35 -22.21 -6.67
CA ARG A 252 35.81 -23.41 -7.38
C ARG A 252 37.26 -23.26 -7.82
N ASP A 253 37.99 -24.36 -7.82
CA ASP A 253 39.37 -24.40 -8.32
C ASP A 253 39.42 -24.44 -9.87
N SER A 254 40.63 -24.49 -10.42
CA SER A 254 40.85 -24.57 -11.87
C SER A 254 40.33 -25.87 -12.53
N ASN A 255 40.03 -26.90 -11.74
CA ASN A 255 39.44 -28.16 -12.21
C ASN A 255 37.92 -28.18 -12.05
N ASN A 256 37.31 -27.05 -11.63
CA ASN A 256 35.90 -26.89 -11.33
C ASN A 256 35.42 -27.63 -10.06
N ASP A 257 36.35 -28.01 -9.18
CA ASP A 257 36.04 -28.64 -7.89
C ASP A 257 35.71 -27.57 -6.83
N PRO A 258 34.68 -27.76 -5.98
CA PRO A 258 34.31 -26.78 -4.95
C PRO A 258 35.37 -26.72 -3.86
N VAL A 259 35.94 -25.53 -3.65
CA VAL A 259 36.88 -25.24 -2.55
C VAL A 259 36.23 -24.46 -1.41
N ARG A 260 35.13 -23.75 -1.70
CA ARG A 260 34.20 -23.19 -0.71
C ARG A 260 32.78 -23.53 -1.11
N ALA A 261 32.01 -24.07 -0.16
CA ALA A 261 30.60 -24.32 -0.39
C ALA A 261 29.84 -23.00 -0.53
N LYS A 262 28.96 -22.94 -1.51
CA LYS A 262 27.99 -21.86 -1.69
C LYS A 262 26.88 -21.99 -0.65
N GLY A 263 26.38 -20.86 -0.17
CA GLY A 263 25.21 -20.78 0.69
C GLY A 263 23.92 -21.22 -0.01
N ASP A 264 22.89 -21.45 0.78
CA ASP A 264 21.59 -21.97 0.29
C ASP A 264 20.66 -20.87 -0.25
N GLY A 265 21.06 -19.59 -0.25
CA GLY A 265 20.24 -18.48 -0.73
C GLY A 265 19.12 -18.13 0.24
N VAL A 266 17.94 -17.81 -0.27
CA VAL A 266 16.74 -17.55 0.55
C VAL A 266 16.01 -18.86 0.81
N THR A 267 15.86 -19.25 2.07
CA THR A 267 15.38 -20.59 2.44
C THR A 267 14.05 -20.56 3.19
N THR A 268 14.06 -20.88 4.48
CA THR A 268 12.83 -21.03 5.28
C THR A 268 12.46 -19.71 5.94
N THR A 269 11.16 -19.50 6.15
CA THR A 269 10.70 -18.43 7.03
C THR A 269 11.26 -18.63 8.45
N CYS A 270 11.62 -17.52 9.08
CA CYS A 270 11.95 -17.39 10.50
C CYS A 270 11.19 -16.19 11.05
#